data_AF-A0A348BR58-F1
#
_entry.id   AF-A0A348BR58-F1
#
_cell.length_a   1.000
_cell.length_b   1.000
_cell.length_c   1.000
_cell.angle_alpha   90.00
_cell.angle_beta   90.00
_cell.angle_gamma   90.00
#
_symmetry.space_group_name_H-M   'P 1'
#
loop_
_entity.id
_entity.type
_entity.pdbx_description
1 polymer ?
#
loop_
_entity_poly.entity_id
_entity_poly.type
_entity_poly.pdbx_seq_one_letter_code
_entity_poly.pdbx_strand_id
1 'polypeptide(L)'
;MFLLISFFFIIIFLLMILFLSYFTSLNFENKTFFECGFDSVQSYRSLFSLRFFSISIVFLIFDMEMMFILPLILFYNFFKFFLFYIYIMLILGLYLEWNQGGLQWK
;
A
#
# COMPACT_ATOMS: atom_id res chain seq x y z
N MET A 1 -22.91 31.16 -39.60
CA MET A 1 -22.92 32.08 -38.44
C MET A 1 -22.89 31.32 -37.10
N PHE A 2 -23.81 30.38 -36.86
CA PHE A 2 -23.83 29.56 -35.64
C PHE A 2 -22.51 28.80 -35.35
N LEU A 3 -21.89 28.19 -36.38
CA LEU A 3 -20.60 27.50 -36.25
C LEU A 3 -19.45 28.43 -35.81
N LEU A 4 -19.41 29.67 -36.33
CA LEU A 4 -18.37 30.64 -35.94
C LEU A 4 -18.54 31.08 -34.48
N ILE A 5 -19.78 31.22 -34.03
CA ILE A 5 -20.11 31.54 -32.63
C ILE A 5 -19.69 30.38 -31.71
N SER A 6 -19.96 29.12 -32.08
CA SER A 6 -19.49 27.98 -31.28
C SER A 6 -17.97 27.88 -31.21
N PHE A 7 -17.24 28.13 -32.31
CA PHE A 7 -15.77 28.14 -32.28
C PHE A 7 -15.22 29.24 -31.36
N PHE A 8 -15.84 30.42 -31.36
CA PHE A 8 -15.45 31.53 -30.49
C PHE A 8 -15.59 31.17 -29.00
N PHE A 9 -16.71 30.56 -28.61
CA PHE A 9 -16.91 30.11 -27.23
C PHE A 9 -15.91 29.02 -26.81
N ILE A 10 -15.60 28.08 -27.71
CA ILE A 10 -14.61 27.02 -27.44
C ILE A 10 -13.22 27.62 -27.23
N ILE A 11 -12.82 28.61 -28.04
CA ILE A 11 -11.53 29.30 -27.91
C ILE A 11 -11.44 30.03 -26.58
N ILE A 12 -12.49 30.75 -26.18
CA ILE A 12 -12.52 31.45 -24.89
C ILE A 12 -12.41 30.45 -23.73
N PHE A 13 -13.13 29.34 -23.80
CA PHE A 13 -13.10 28.31 -22.76
C PHE A 13 -11.70 27.68 -22.62
N LEU A 14 -11.03 27.39 -23.74
CA LEU A 14 -9.66 26.89 -23.74
C LEU A 14 -8.67 27.91 -23.13
N LEU A 15 -8.80 29.18 -23.48
CA LEU A 15 -7.96 30.24 -22.89
C LEU A 15 -8.16 30.37 -21.38
N MET A 16 -9.41 30.25 -20.90
CA MET A 16 -9.71 30.25 -19.47
C MET A 16 -9.07 29.07 -18.73
N ILE A 17 -9.12 27.86 -19.30
CA ILE A 17 -8.48 26.67 -18.69
C ILE A 17 -6.96 26.84 -18.62
N LEU A 18 -6.34 27.35 -19.69
CA LEU A 18 -4.90 27.58 -19.72
C LEU A 18 -4.47 28.63 -18.68
N PHE A 19 -5.26 29.69 -18.52
CA PHE A 19 -5.02 30.72 -17.51
C PHE A 19 -5.13 30.15 -16.09
N LEU A 20 -6.17 29.37 -15.79
CA LEU A 20 -6.32 28.70 -14.48
C LEU A 20 -5.15 27.74 -14.21
N SER A 21 -4.77 26.93 -15.21
CA SER A 21 -3.64 26.01 -15.11
C SER A 21 -2.35 26.76 -14.79
N TYR A 22 -2.08 27.87 -15.49
CA TYR A 22 -0.92 28.71 -15.22
C TYR A 22 -0.93 29.28 -13.79
N PHE A 23 -2.07 29.83 -13.33
CA PHE A 23 -2.21 30.32 -11.96
C PHE A 23 -2.00 29.23 -10.90
N THR A 24 -2.55 28.03 -11.10
CA THR A 24 -2.33 26.90 -10.20
C THR A 24 -0.88 26.42 -10.21
N SER A 25 -0.18 26.57 -11.34
CA SER A 25 1.22 26.18 -11.47
C SER A 25 2.16 27.10 -10.70
N LEU A 26 1.85 28.40 -10.63
CA LEU A 26 2.64 29.42 -9.92
C LEU A 26 2.65 29.22 -8.39
N ASN A 27 1.63 28.57 -7.83
CA ASN A 27 1.58 28.18 -6.42
C ASN A 27 2.48 26.95 -6.17
N PHE A 28 3.78 27.09 -6.45
CA PHE A 28 4.79 26.02 -6.36
C PHE A 28 5.04 25.55 -4.92
N GLU A 29 4.85 26.42 -3.93
CA GLU A 29 5.07 26.12 -2.52
C GLU A 29 4.20 24.96 -2.03
N ASN A 30 2.97 24.85 -2.56
CA ASN A 30 2.03 23.76 -2.22
C ASN A 30 2.38 22.40 -2.84
N LYS A 31 3.37 22.34 -3.74
CA LYS A 31 3.81 21.09 -4.38
C LYS A 31 4.99 20.43 -3.66
N THR A 32 5.49 21.08 -2.61
CA THR A 32 6.56 20.54 -1.77
C THR A 32 5.97 19.79 -0.58
N PHE A 33 6.65 18.75 -0.14
CA PHE A 33 6.22 17.99 1.03
C PHE A 33 6.38 18.85 2.29
N PHE A 34 5.42 18.76 3.21
CA PHE A 34 5.46 19.52 4.46
C PHE A 34 6.58 19.01 5.37
N GLU A 35 7.67 19.75 5.49
CA GLU A 35 8.79 19.48 6.41
C GLU A 35 8.90 20.54 7.52
N CYS A 36 7.77 20.91 8.12
CA CYS A 36 7.72 21.88 9.23
C CYS A 36 8.45 23.21 8.94
N GLY A 37 8.41 23.68 7.69
CA GLY A 37 9.03 24.95 7.26
C GLY A 37 10.51 24.87 6.90
N PHE A 38 11.10 23.66 6.84
CA PHE A 38 12.46 23.43 6.35
C PHE A 38 12.46 22.94 4.89
N ASP A 39 13.53 23.24 4.17
CA ASP A 39 13.77 22.69 2.84
C ASP A 39 14.20 21.23 2.94
N SER A 40 13.75 20.39 2.00
CA SER A 40 14.04 18.95 2.02
C SER A 40 15.53 18.66 1.82
N VAL A 41 16.20 18.29 2.92
CA VAL A 41 17.66 18.07 2.96
C VAL A 41 18.05 16.69 2.38
N GLN A 42 17.10 15.76 2.28
CA GLN A 42 17.37 14.36 1.92
C GLN A 42 16.53 13.88 0.74
N SER A 43 17.09 12.97 -0.05
CA SER A 43 16.35 12.28 -1.10
C SER A 43 15.21 11.45 -0.49
N TYR A 44 14.02 11.53 -1.08
CA TYR A 44 12.78 10.83 -0.65
C TYR A 44 12.90 9.31 -0.50
N ARG A 45 14.01 8.71 -0.94
CA ARG A 45 14.32 7.29 -0.75
C ARG A 45 15.03 7.12 0.59
N SER A 46 14.26 7.16 1.67
CA SER A 46 14.74 6.68 2.96
C SER A 46 14.85 5.15 2.92
N LEU A 47 15.89 4.62 3.57
CA LEU A 47 16.03 3.19 3.77
C LEU A 47 14.86 2.72 4.62
N PHE A 48 13.98 1.92 4.02
CA PHE A 48 12.85 1.33 4.72
C PHE A 48 13.34 0.34 5.78
N SER A 49 12.70 0.33 6.95
CA SER A 49 13.12 -0.58 8.01
C SER A 49 12.78 -2.03 7.63
N LEU A 50 13.80 -2.89 7.59
CA LEU A 50 13.68 -4.32 7.27
C LEU A 50 12.71 -5.08 8.20
N ARG A 51 12.39 -4.54 9.38
CA ARG A 51 11.45 -5.13 10.35
C ARG A 51 9.99 -5.08 9.89
N PHE A 52 9.57 -4.06 9.15
CA PHE A 52 8.23 -4.05 8.55
C PHE A 52 8.11 -5.06 7.41
N PHE A 53 9.23 -5.28 6.71
CA PHE A 53 9.29 -6.27 5.65
C PHE A 53 9.18 -7.69 6.21
N SER A 54 9.85 -8.01 7.33
CA SER A 54 9.71 -9.33 7.97
C SER A 54 8.27 -9.62 8.37
N ILE A 55 7.59 -8.68 9.07
CA ILE A 55 6.18 -8.85 9.46
C ILE A 55 5.27 -9.07 8.24
N SER A 56 5.55 -8.37 7.13
CA SER A 56 4.77 -8.51 5.89
C SER A 56 4.94 -9.89 5.25
N ILE A 57 6.14 -10.48 5.32
CA ILE A 57 6.39 -11.84 4.85
C ILE A 57 5.63 -12.86 5.70
N VAL A 58 5.70 -12.75 7.03
CA VAL A 58 4.95 -13.65 7.94
C VAL A 58 3.46 -13.59 7.66
N PHE A 59 2.92 -12.38 7.49
CA PHE A 59 1.52 -12.19 7.13
C PHE A 59 1.15 -12.88 5.81
N LEU A 60 1.98 -12.71 4.78
CA LEU A 60 1.74 -13.33 3.48
C LEU A 60 1.75 -14.86 3.55
N ILE A 61 2.72 -15.44 4.28
CA ILE A 61 2.79 -16.90 4.48
C ILE A 61 1.54 -17.39 5.22
N PHE A 62 1.13 -16.73 6.30
CA PHE A 62 -0.06 -17.10 7.06
C PHE A 62 -1.35 -16.99 6.23
N ASP A 63 -1.49 -15.94 5.41
CA ASP A 63 -2.65 -15.76 4.54
C ASP A 63 -2.75 -16.86 3.48
N MET A 64 -1.60 -17.25 2.89
CA MET A 64 -1.52 -18.39 1.98
C MET A 64 -1.89 -19.72 2.65
N GLU A 65 -1.47 -19.94 3.90
CA GLU A 65 -1.82 -21.16 4.65
C GLU A 65 -3.31 -21.20 5.00
N MET A 66 -3.90 -20.05 5.36
CA MET A 66 -5.34 -19.95 5.63
C MET A 66 -6.19 -20.27 4.40
N MET A 67 -5.73 -19.88 3.20
CA MET A 67 -6.37 -20.25 1.93
C MET A 67 -6.47 -21.78 1.75
N PHE A 68 -5.48 -22.55 2.22
CA PHE A 68 -5.52 -24.02 2.17
C PHE A 68 -6.33 -24.65 3.29
N ILE A 69 -6.32 -24.08 4.50
CA ILE A 69 -7.04 -24.64 5.66
C ILE A 69 -8.56 -24.51 5.50
N LEU A 70 -9.05 -23.37 5.00
CA LEU A 70 -10.48 -23.09 4.83
C LEU A 70 -11.26 -24.18 4.08
N PRO A 71 -10.85 -24.66 2.89
CA PRO A 71 -11.56 -25.71 2.19
C PRO A 71 -11.48 -27.08 2.90
N LEU A 72 -10.39 -27.35 3.63
CA LEU A 72 -10.22 -28.61 4.36
C LEU A 72 -11.16 -28.74 5.57
N ILE A 73 -11.61 -27.63 6.15
CA ILE A 73 -12.58 -27.62 7.26
C ILE A 73 -13.90 -28.30 6.84
N LEU A 74 -14.31 -28.16 5.58
CA LEU A 74 -15.52 -28.81 5.05
C LEU A 74 -15.44 -30.34 5.12
N PHE A 75 -14.23 -30.90 5.10
CA PHE A 75 -13.96 -32.34 5.17
C PHE A 75 -13.30 -32.75 6.50
N TYR A 76 -13.60 -32.03 7.58
CA TYR A 76 -12.98 -32.21 8.90
C TYR A 76 -12.92 -33.66 9.37
N ASN A 77 -14.00 -34.43 9.23
CA ASN A 77 -14.05 -35.82 9.71
C ASN A 77 -13.03 -36.73 9.02
N PHE A 78 -12.69 -36.47 7.76
CA PHE A 78 -11.70 -37.25 7.01
C PHE A 78 -10.27 -36.74 7.25
N PHE A 79 -10.09 -35.43 7.43
CA PHE A 79 -8.77 -34.80 7.53
C PHE A 79 -8.41 -34.30 8.94
N LYS A 80 -9.11 -34.74 9.99
CA LYS A 80 -8.92 -34.25 11.36
C LYS A 80 -7.46 -34.30 11.84
N PHE A 81 -6.76 -35.42 11.60
CA PHE A 81 -5.36 -35.56 11.99
C PHE A 81 -4.43 -34.65 11.17
N PHE A 82 -4.73 -34.47 9.89
CA PHE A 82 -3.96 -33.61 9.01
C PHE A 82 -4.12 -32.12 9.36
N LEU A 83 -5.36 -31.68 9.64
CA LEU A 83 -5.65 -30.33 10.14
C LEU A 83 -4.96 -30.07 11.49
N PHE A 84 -4.96 -31.04 12.40
CA PHE A 84 -4.27 -30.93 13.68
C PHE A 84 -2.75 -30.79 13.51
N TYR A 85 -2.16 -31.55 12.58
CA TYR A 85 -0.74 -31.43 12.26
C TYR A 85 -0.39 -30.05 11.69
N ILE A 86 -1.16 -29.55 10.72
CA ILE A 86 -0.96 -28.21 10.15
C ILE A 86 -1.06 -27.13 11.24
N TYR A 87 -2.04 -27.26 12.14
CA TYR A 87 -2.21 -26.32 13.25
C TYR A 87 -0.99 -26.28 14.19
N ILE A 88 -0.41 -27.44 14.52
CA ILE A 88 0.82 -27.51 15.33
C ILE A 88 1.99 -26.84 14.60
N MET A 89 2.15 -27.10 13.31
CA MET A 89 3.22 -26.52 12.50
C MET A 89 3.13 -24.99 12.46
N LEU A 90 1.93 -24.45 12.33
CA LEU A 90 1.64 -23.01 12.41
C LEU A 90 2.10 -22.39 13.73
N ILE A 91 1.74 -23.01 14.86
CA ILE A 91 2.13 -22.52 16.19
C ILE A 91 3.65 -22.58 16.37
N LEU A 92 4.28 -23.68 15.95
CA LEU A 92 5.73 -23.84 16.05
C LEU A 92 6.48 -22.82 15.19
N GLY A 93 6.02 -22.58 13.94
CA GLY A 93 6.61 -21.58 13.06
C GLY A 93 6.56 -20.18 13.66
N LEU A 94 5.39 -19.76 14.14
CA LEU A 94 5.22 -18.47 14.83
C LEU A 94 6.09 -18.35 16.07
N TYR A 95 6.20 -19.43 16.86
CA TYR A 95 7.04 -19.43 18.06
C TYR A 95 8.53 -19.28 17.73
N LEU A 96 9.02 -19.97 16.69
CA LEU A 96 10.40 -19.84 16.22
C LEU A 96 10.72 -18.40 15.80
N GLU A 97 9.81 -17.77 15.06
CA GLU A 97 10.00 -16.41 14.56
C GLU A 97 9.91 -15.35 15.67
N TRP A 98 9.08 -15.59 16.68
CA TRP A 98 9.05 -14.77 17.89
C TRP A 98 10.36 -14.89 18.67
N ASN A 99 10.89 -16.09 18.87
CA ASN A 99 12.16 -16.28 19.56
C ASN A 99 13.34 -15.61 18.84
N GLN A 100 13.29 -15.50 17.51
CA GLN A 100 14.29 -14.79 16.71
C GLN A 100 14.13 -13.25 16.78
N GLY A 101 13.08 -12.75 17.43
CA GLY A 101 12.81 -11.33 17.56
C GLY A 101 12.27 -10.66 16.29
N GLY A 102 11.86 -11.44 15.27
CA GLY A 102 11.32 -10.91 14.01
C GLY A 102 10.00 -10.14 14.17
N LEU A 103 9.29 -10.40 15.28
CA LEU A 103 8.02 -9.79 15.65
C LEU A 103 8.14 -8.66 16.69
N GLN A 104 9.35 -8.35 17.19
CA GLN A 104 9.52 -7.31 18.19
C GLN A 104 9.49 -5.92 17.55
N TRP A 105 8.55 -5.09 17.99
CA TRP A 105 8.45 -3.70 17.60
C TRP A 105 9.16 -2.83 18.64
N LYS A 106 10.36 -2.35 18.29
CA LYS A 106 11.07 -1.26 18.95
C LYS A 106 11.41 -0.22 17.89
#